data_AF-A0A7T2J5B0-F1
#
_entry.id   AF-A0A7T2J5B0-F1
#
_cell.length_a   1.000
_cell.length_b   1.000
_cell.length_c   1.000
_cell.angle_alpha   90.00
_cell.angle_beta   90.00
_cell.angle_gamma   90.00
#
_symmetry.space_group_name_H-M   'P 1'
#
loop_
_entity.id
_entity.type
_entity.pdbx_description
1 polymer ?
#
loop_
_entity_poly.entity_id
_entity_poly.type
_entity_poly.pdbx_seq_one_letter_code
_entity_poly.pdbx_strand_id
1 'polypeptide(L)'
;MFSGDSSGADLAKHIAAADPHTRYAQKASPAFTGTPTAPTPANGDNSKKLATTEFVAKALAALAGSAPETLDTLKELADALGNDPNFATTVLNKLAEKLAKDQNGADIPDPALFVKNLGLQEAINQASGALQKNQNGADIPGKDTFTKNIGACRAYSAWVDIGGDSQVWTTAQFISWLESQGAFNHPYWMCKGSWAYANNKVITDTGCGNICLAGAVVEVTGTRGAMTIRVTTPGTSSGGGITNAQFTYINHGDAYAPGWRRDYNTKNQQPAFALGQTGSRVANDKAVGWNWNSGVYDADIKGATALILHFNMNTGSCPAVQFRVNYKNGGIFYRSARDGYGFEADWSEFYTTTRKPSAGDVGAYTQAECNLRFITGIRLGGLSSVQTWNGPGWSDRSGYVVTGSVNGNRDELIDTTQARPIQYCINGTWYNAGSI
;
A
#
# COMPACT_ATOMS: atom_id res chain seq x y z
N MET A 1 -129.78 -94.25 -61.28
CA MET A 1 -129.03 -94.53 -60.04
C MET A 1 -129.51 -93.51 -59.01
N PHE A 2 -130.54 -93.76 -58.20
CA PHE A 2 -130.96 -94.99 -57.53
C PHE A 2 -129.86 -95.58 -56.64
N SER A 3 -129.84 -95.17 -55.36
CA SER A 3 -129.60 -96.04 -54.19
C SER A 3 -129.69 -95.21 -52.89
N GLY A 4 -130.84 -95.31 -52.22
CA GLY A 4 -131.09 -95.03 -50.79
C GLY A 4 -130.93 -93.58 -50.32
N ASP A 5 -131.92 -92.71 -50.53
CA ASP A 5 -131.75 -91.27 -50.26
C ASP A 5 -132.56 -90.70 -49.07
N SER A 6 -131.76 -90.12 -48.20
CA SER A 6 -131.93 -89.10 -47.17
C SER A 6 -132.61 -87.80 -47.65
N SER A 7 -133.63 -87.32 -46.93
CA SER A 7 -134.22 -85.99 -47.18
C SER A 7 -134.57 -85.23 -45.90
N GLY A 8 -133.92 -84.08 -45.67
CA GLY A 8 -134.40 -82.97 -44.82
C GLY A 8 -133.51 -82.51 -43.65
N ALA A 9 -132.82 -83.40 -42.94
CA ALA A 9 -132.20 -83.06 -41.65
C ALA A 9 -130.76 -82.51 -41.72
N ASP A 10 -129.97 -82.87 -42.73
CA ASP A 10 -128.51 -82.57 -42.75
C ASP A 10 -128.15 -81.15 -43.23
N LEU A 11 -128.99 -80.51 -44.06
CA LEU A 11 -128.77 -79.12 -44.47
C LEU A 11 -129.00 -78.13 -43.30
N ALA A 12 -129.95 -78.43 -42.41
CA ALA A 12 -130.20 -77.62 -41.22
C ALA A 12 -129.02 -77.62 -40.24
N LYS A 13 -128.29 -78.75 -40.11
CA LYS A 13 -127.05 -78.83 -39.33
C LYS A 13 -125.91 -78.04 -39.97
N HIS A 14 -125.80 -78.01 -41.30
CA HIS A 14 -124.75 -77.26 -42.00
C HIS A 14 -124.92 -75.74 -41.84
N ILE A 15 -126.16 -75.22 -41.89
CA ILE A 15 -126.46 -73.79 -41.72
C ILE A 15 -126.30 -73.34 -40.26
N ALA A 16 -126.62 -74.21 -39.28
CA ALA A 16 -126.49 -73.88 -37.85
C ALA A 16 -125.04 -73.95 -37.33
N ALA A 17 -124.12 -74.60 -38.04
CA ALA A 17 -122.72 -74.68 -37.65
C ALA A 17 -122.03 -73.32 -37.80
N ALA A 18 -121.37 -72.83 -36.74
CA ALA A 18 -120.69 -71.54 -36.75
C ALA A 18 -119.58 -71.45 -37.81
N ASP A 19 -118.87 -72.56 -38.06
CA ASP A 19 -117.82 -72.71 -39.07
C ASP A 19 -118.00 -74.02 -39.85
N PRO A 20 -118.85 -74.05 -40.89
CA PRO A 20 -119.21 -75.27 -41.60
C PRO A 20 -118.11 -75.83 -42.53
N HIS A 21 -117.01 -75.09 -42.70
CA HIS A 21 -115.91 -75.43 -43.62
C HIS A 21 -114.55 -75.28 -42.92
N THR A 22 -113.77 -76.37 -42.87
CA THR A 22 -112.45 -76.44 -42.23
C THR A 22 -111.32 -75.71 -42.98
N ARG A 23 -111.62 -75.10 -44.14
CA ARG A 23 -110.63 -74.38 -44.98
C ARG A 23 -110.64 -72.86 -44.82
N TYR A 24 -111.56 -72.29 -44.03
CA TYR A 24 -111.58 -70.86 -43.73
C TYR A 24 -111.10 -70.61 -42.29
N ALA A 25 -110.50 -69.45 -42.05
CA ALA A 25 -110.16 -69.04 -40.69
C ALA A 25 -111.44 -68.85 -39.86
N GLN A 26 -111.41 -69.29 -38.59
CA GLN A 26 -112.54 -69.17 -37.67
C GLN A 26 -112.98 -67.71 -37.57
N LYS A 27 -114.30 -67.45 -37.66
CA LYS A 27 -114.83 -66.09 -37.58
C LYS A 27 -114.55 -65.41 -36.24
N ALA A 28 -114.53 -66.18 -35.15
CA ALA A 28 -114.19 -65.71 -33.82
C ALA A 28 -112.76 -66.13 -33.47
N SER A 29 -111.91 -65.16 -33.14
CA SER A 29 -110.53 -65.37 -32.68
C SER A 29 -109.71 -66.31 -33.58
N PRO A 30 -109.58 -66.00 -34.88
CA PRO A 30 -108.77 -66.83 -35.78
C PRO A 30 -107.33 -66.94 -35.28
N ALA A 31 -106.84 -68.17 -35.14
CA ALA A 31 -105.41 -68.41 -35.03
C ALA A 31 -104.78 -68.25 -36.43
N PHE A 32 -104.04 -67.17 -36.65
CA PHE A 32 -103.31 -66.99 -37.90
C PHE A 32 -102.04 -67.84 -37.89
N THR A 33 -101.87 -68.69 -38.91
CA THR A 33 -100.65 -69.47 -39.15
C THR A 33 -100.03 -69.07 -40.49
N GLY A 34 -98.73 -69.28 -40.69
CA GLY A 34 -98.00 -68.80 -41.87
C GLY A 34 -97.72 -67.30 -41.84
N THR A 35 -97.92 -66.60 -42.96
CA THR A 35 -97.60 -65.16 -43.13
C THR A 35 -98.88 -64.35 -43.43
N PRO A 36 -99.78 -64.16 -42.45
CA PRO A 36 -101.02 -63.40 -42.65
C PRO A 36 -100.72 -61.96 -43.03
N THR A 37 -101.44 -61.42 -44.01
CA THR A 37 -101.34 -60.01 -44.41
C THR A 37 -102.58 -59.25 -43.96
N ALA A 38 -102.39 -58.01 -43.50
CA ALA A 38 -103.44 -57.07 -43.14
C ALA A 38 -103.07 -55.67 -43.65
N PRO A 39 -104.04 -54.77 -43.91
CA PRO A 39 -103.73 -53.39 -44.30
C PRO A 39 -102.91 -52.69 -43.22
N THR A 40 -101.80 -52.05 -43.59
CA THR A 40 -100.97 -51.26 -42.65
C THR A 40 -101.72 -50.02 -42.19
N PRO A 41 -102.00 -49.86 -40.88
CA PRO A 41 -102.61 -48.64 -40.35
C PRO A 41 -101.76 -47.39 -40.60
N ALA A 42 -102.39 -46.21 -40.61
CA ALA A 42 -101.67 -44.94 -40.68
C ALA A 42 -100.91 -44.65 -39.37
N ASN A 43 -99.84 -43.87 -39.42
CA ASN A 43 -99.07 -43.50 -38.23
C ASN A 43 -99.98 -42.78 -37.20
N GLY A 44 -99.89 -43.18 -35.92
CA GLY A 44 -100.74 -42.66 -34.85
C GLY A 44 -102.14 -43.27 -34.75
N ASP A 45 -102.48 -44.27 -35.57
CA ASP A 45 -103.74 -45.04 -35.42
C ASP A 45 -103.72 -45.78 -34.07
N ASN A 46 -104.73 -45.51 -33.23
CA ASN A 46 -104.91 -46.07 -31.89
C ASN A 46 -106.13 -47.00 -31.79
N SER A 47 -106.67 -47.45 -32.93
CA SER A 47 -107.79 -48.37 -32.98
C SER A 47 -107.38 -49.82 -32.66
N LYS A 48 -108.36 -50.71 -32.50
CA LYS A 48 -108.14 -52.14 -32.24
C LYS A 48 -107.76 -52.96 -33.49
N LYS A 49 -107.31 -52.32 -34.57
CA LYS A 49 -106.84 -53.02 -35.78
C LYS A 49 -105.59 -53.84 -35.46
N LEU A 50 -105.31 -54.87 -36.26
CA LEU A 50 -104.07 -55.62 -36.15
C LEU A 50 -102.88 -54.70 -36.46
N ALA A 51 -101.90 -54.63 -35.55
CA ALA A 51 -100.65 -53.94 -35.80
C ALA A 51 -99.80 -54.77 -36.76
N THR A 52 -99.62 -54.27 -37.99
CA THR A 52 -98.71 -54.89 -38.96
C THR A 52 -97.26 -54.63 -38.56
N THR A 53 -96.34 -55.50 -38.97
CA THR A 53 -94.89 -55.29 -38.78
C THR A 53 -94.42 -53.97 -39.38
N GLU A 54 -95.00 -53.57 -40.52
CA GLU A 54 -94.72 -52.29 -41.17
C GLU A 54 -95.15 -51.08 -40.32
N PHE A 55 -96.31 -51.15 -39.65
CA PHE A 55 -96.76 -50.09 -38.74
C PHE A 55 -95.82 -49.93 -37.54
N VAL A 56 -95.39 -51.05 -36.94
CA VAL A 56 -94.43 -51.03 -35.82
C VAL A 56 -93.08 -50.45 -36.27
N ALA A 57 -92.58 -50.85 -37.44
CA ALA A 57 -91.35 -50.30 -38.00
C ALA A 57 -91.46 -48.78 -38.25
N LYS A 58 -92.58 -48.31 -38.82
CA LYS A 58 -92.84 -46.88 -39.03
C LYS A 58 -92.95 -46.09 -37.72
N ALA A 59 -93.55 -46.67 -36.68
CA ALA A 59 -93.66 -46.05 -35.36
C ALA A 59 -92.30 -45.92 -34.65
N LEU A 60 -91.45 -46.95 -34.71
CA LEU A 60 -90.08 -46.89 -34.19
C LEU A 60 -89.22 -45.87 -34.96
N ALA A 61 -89.34 -45.84 -36.29
CA ALA A 61 -88.63 -44.87 -37.11
C ALA A 61 -89.08 -43.43 -36.83
N ALA A 62 -90.37 -43.19 -36.54
CA ALA A 62 -90.86 -41.86 -36.14
C ALA A 62 -90.36 -41.44 -34.74
N LEU A 63 -90.22 -42.39 -33.82
CA LEU A 63 -89.63 -42.14 -32.49
C LEU A 63 -88.14 -41.79 -32.57
N ALA A 64 -87.40 -42.42 -33.49
CA ALA A 64 -85.98 -42.13 -33.74
C ALA A 64 -85.76 -40.95 -34.70
N GLY A 65 -86.72 -40.67 -35.58
CA GLY A 65 -86.60 -39.80 -36.77
C GLY A 65 -86.56 -38.31 -36.50
N SER A 66 -86.64 -37.87 -35.24
CA SER A 66 -86.45 -36.47 -34.86
C SER A 66 -85.03 -36.15 -34.38
N ALA A 67 -84.11 -37.13 -34.27
CA ALA A 67 -82.80 -36.90 -33.67
C ALA A 67 -81.59 -37.76 -34.14
N PRO A 68 -81.48 -38.35 -35.36
CA PRO A 68 -80.32 -39.19 -35.71
C PRO A 68 -78.97 -38.46 -35.65
N GLU A 69 -78.85 -37.28 -36.27
CA GLU A 69 -77.61 -36.49 -36.28
C GLU A 69 -77.27 -35.96 -34.88
N THR A 70 -78.28 -35.56 -34.10
CA THR A 70 -78.07 -35.11 -32.71
C THR A 70 -77.66 -36.27 -31.79
N LEU A 71 -78.16 -37.48 -32.01
CA LEU A 71 -77.73 -38.67 -31.26
C LEU A 71 -76.31 -39.07 -31.63
N ASP A 72 -75.93 -38.94 -32.90
CA ASP A 72 -74.55 -39.12 -33.36
C ASP A 72 -73.62 -38.08 -32.72
N THR A 73 -74.02 -36.80 -32.74
CA THR A 73 -73.28 -35.72 -32.07
C THR A 73 -73.14 -35.97 -30.56
N LEU A 74 -74.21 -36.45 -29.90
CA LEU A 74 -74.17 -36.80 -28.47
C LEU A 74 -73.25 -37.99 -28.20
N LYS A 75 -73.20 -38.98 -29.10
CA LYS A 75 -72.27 -40.10 -29.03
C LYS A 75 -70.83 -39.63 -29.24
N GLU A 76 -70.57 -38.78 -30.22
CA GLU A 76 -69.26 -38.19 -30.48
C GLU A 76 -68.77 -37.38 -29.28
N LEU A 77 -69.64 -36.58 -28.65
CA LEU A 77 -69.33 -35.85 -27.43
C LEU A 77 -69.08 -36.78 -26.24
N ALA A 78 -69.89 -37.83 -26.05
CA ALA A 78 -69.70 -38.80 -24.99
C ALA A 78 -68.36 -39.56 -25.16
N ASP A 79 -68.04 -39.98 -26.37
CA ASP A 79 -66.78 -40.64 -26.71
C ASP A 79 -65.58 -39.68 -26.58
N ALA A 80 -65.71 -38.41 -27.00
CA ALA A 80 -64.67 -37.38 -26.85
C ALA A 80 -64.37 -37.04 -25.37
N LEU A 81 -65.37 -37.17 -24.49
CA LEU A 81 -65.22 -37.04 -23.05
C LEU A 81 -64.85 -38.36 -22.35
N GLY A 82 -64.62 -39.44 -23.12
CA GLY A 82 -64.18 -40.74 -22.62
C GLY A 82 -65.25 -41.57 -21.92
N ASN A 83 -66.55 -41.29 -22.17
CA ASN A 83 -67.69 -41.93 -21.51
C ASN A 83 -67.60 -41.88 -19.97
N ASP A 84 -66.98 -40.84 -19.41
CA ASP A 84 -66.79 -40.69 -17.96
C ASP A 84 -68.08 -40.19 -17.28
N PRO A 85 -68.78 -41.02 -16.49
CA PRO A 85 -70.02 -40.61 -15.81
C PRO A 85 -69.77 -39.51 -14.77
N ASN A 86 -68.53 -39.32 -14.34
CA ASN A 86 -68.09 -38.36 -13.34
C ASN A 86 -67.15 -37.31 -13.94
N PHE A 87 -67.24 -37.04 -15.25
CA PHE A 87 -66.31 -36.15 -15.97
C PHE A 87 -65.99 -34.84 -15.22
N ALA A 88 -67.02 -34.15 -14.69
CA ALA A 88 -66.83 -32.92 -13.93
C ALA A 88 -65.96 -33.13 -12.67
N THR A 89 -66.23 -34.18 -11.90
CA THR A 89 -65.42 -34.56 -10.72
C THR A 89 -64.01 -34.96 -11.13
N THR A 90 -63.84 -35.72 -12.21
CA THR A 90 -62.54 -36.11 -12.74
C THR A 90 -61.70 -34.89 -13.15
N VAL A 91 -62.31 -33.92 -13.85
CA VAL A 91 -61.64 -32.67 -14.23
C VAL A 91 -61.28 -31.83 -13.00
N LEU A 92 -62.20 -31.71 -12.04
CA LEU A 92 -61.94 -30.98 -10.79
C LEU A 92 -60.78 -31.60 -9.99
N ASN A 93 -60.73 -32.93 -9.89
CA ASN A 93 -59.63 -33.63 -9.23
C ASN A 93 -58.29 -33.38 -9.93
N LYS A 94 -58.24 -33.45 -11.27
CA LYS A 94 -57.02 -33.13 -12.05
C LYS A 94 -56.61 -31.66 -11.93
N LEU A 95 -57.55 -30.75 -11.76
CA LEU A 95 -57.26 -29.34 -11.49
C LEU A 95 -56.73 -29.15 -10.06
N ALA A 96 -57.24 -29.90 -9.09
CA ALA A 96 -56.78 -29.87 -7.71
C ALA A 96 -55.34 -30.41 -7.53
N GLU A 97 -54.86 -31.22 -8.48
CA GLU A 97 -53.45 -31.65 -8.54
C GLU A 97 -52.48 -30.56 -9.03
N LYS A 98 -52.98 -29.43 -9.54
CA LYS A 98 -52.13 -28.29 -9.93
C LYS A 98 -51.73 -27.49 -8.70
N LEU A 99 -50.49 -26.97 -8.72
CA LEU A 99 -49.98 -26.15 -7.64
C LEU A 99 -50.84 -24.89 -7.44
N ALA A 100 -51.26 -24.66 -6.20
CA ALA A 100 -52.00 -23.49 -5.79
C ALA A 100 -51.04 -22.30 -5.58
N LYS A 101 -51.22 -21.23 -6.37
CA LYS A 101 -50.32 -20.06 -6.36
C LYS A 101 -50.22 -19.40 -4.98
N ASP A 102 -51.31 -19.35 -4.24
CA ASP A 102 -51.40 -18.75 -2.90
C ASP A 102 -50.76 -19.62 -1.81
N GLN A 103 -50.57 -20.91 -2.06
CA GLN A 103 -49.89 -21.82 -1.13
C GLN A 103 -48.36 -21.73 -1.21
N ASN A 104 -47.80 -21.03 -2.20
CA ASN A 104 -46.36 -20.82 -2.37
C ASN A 104 -45.52 -22.12 -2.28
N GLY A 105 -46.06 -23.23 -2.81
CA GLY A 105 -45.40 -24.54 -2.82
C GLY A 105 -45.55 -25.37 -1.55
N ALA A 106 -46.39 -24.96 -0.59
CA ALA A 106 -46.72 -25.77 0.59
C ALA A 106 -47.48 -27.07 0.25
N ASP A 107 -48.11 -27.12 -0.91
CA ASP A 107 -48.80 -28.26 -1.50
C ASP A 107 -47.88 -29.22 -2.26
N ILE A 108 -46.56 -28.98 -2.26
CA ILE A 108 -45.56 -29.91 -2.80
C ILE A 108 -45.36 -31.06 -1.79
N PRO A 109 -45.66 -32.33 -2.16
CA PRO A 109 -45.56 -33.45 -1.22
C PRO A 109 -44.14 -33.73 -0.74
N ASP A 110 -43.14 -33.53 -1.61
CA ASP A 110 -41.72 -33.68 -1.31
C ASP A 110 -40.94 -32.44 -1.80
N PRO A 111 -40.82 -31.40 -0.95
CA PRO A 111 -40.07 -30.20 -1.29
C PRO A 111 -38.60 -30.48 -1.60
N ALA A 112 -37.99 -31.50 -0.99
CA ALA A 112 -36.58 -31.83 -1.21
C ALA A 112 -36.36 -32.44 -2.60
N LEU A 113 -37.22 -33.38 -3.02
CA LEU A 113 -37.20 -33.92 -4.37
C LEU A 113 -37.53 -32.84 -5.42
N PHE A 114 -38.46 -31.94 -5.12
CA PHE A 114 -38.78 -30.82 -6.01
C PHE A 114 -37.57 -29.90 -6.22
N VAL A 115 -36.91 -29.47 -5.14
CA VAL A 115 -35.66 -28.69 -5.18
C VAL A 115 -34.56 -29.41 -5.96
N LYS A 116 -34.44 -30.73 -5.79
CA LYS A 116 -33.51 -31.57 -6.55
C LYS A 116 -33.84 -31.60 -8.04
N ASN A 117 -35.11 -31.76 -8.40
CA ASN A 117 -35.57 -31.77 -9.79
C ASN A 117 -35.40 -30.40 -10.48
N LEU A 118 -35.50 -29.30 -9.71
CA LEU A 118 -35.16 -27.95 -10.18
C LEU A 118 -33.64 -27.71 -10.30
N GLY A 119 -32.79 -28.62 -9.81
CA GLY A 119 -31.34 -28.46 -9.80
C GLY A 119 -30.81 -27.45 -8.77
N LEU A 120 -31.62 -27.07 -7.78
CA LEU A 120 -31.28 -26.03 -6.79
C LEU A 120 -30.47 -26.54 -5.59
N GLN A 121 -30.22 -27.85 -5.50
CA GLN A 121 -29.50 -28.45 -4.37
C GLN A 121 -28.10 -27.85 -4.19
N GLU A 122 -27.37 -27.63 -5.29
CA GLU A 122 -26.02 -27.06 -5.21
C GLU A 122 -26.05 -25.59 -4.78
N ALA A 123 -27.03 -24.81 -5.26
CA ALA A 123 -27.19 -23.42 -4.83
C ALA A 123 -27.44 -23.31 -3.32
N ILE A 124 -28.23 -24.22 -2.74
CA ILE A 124 -28.46 -24.30 -1.29
C ILE A 124 -27.16 -24.64 -0.55
N ASN A 125 -26.39 -25.61 -1.06
CA ASN A 125 -25.11 -25.99 -0.45
C ASN A 125 -24.12 -24.82 -0.45
N GLN A 126 -24.00 -24.10 -1.58
CA GLN A 126 -23.15 -22.92 -1.71
C GLN A 126 -23.61 -21.78 -0.79
N ALA A 127 -24.92 -21.53 -0.69
CA ALA A 127 -25.48 -20.53 0.21
C ALA A 127 -25.20 -20.85 1.68
N SER A 128 -25.22 -22.13 2.07
CA SER A 128 -24.84 -22.57 3.41
C SER A 128 -23.36 -22.36 3.72
N GLY A 129 -22.48 -22.37 2.70
CA GLY A 129 -21.04 -22.12 2.83
C GLY A 129 -20.63 -20.65 2.71
N ALA A 130 -21.57 -19.75 2.43
CA ALA A 130 -21.29 -18.33 2.26
C ALA A 130 -20.96 -17.65 3.59
N LEU A 131 -20.03 -16.67 3.53
CA LEU A 131 -19.67 -15.87 4.70
C LEU A 131 -20.86 -15.09 5.24
N GLN A 132 -21.12 -15.26 6.52
CA GLN A 132 -22.22 -14.62 7.22
C GLN A 132 -21.80 -13.22 7.68
N LYS A 133 -22.35 -12.18 7.02
CA LYS A 133 -21.99 -10.77 7.31
C LYS A 133 -22.15 -10.40 8.79
N ASN A 134 -23.18 -10.92 9.46
CA ASN A 134 -23.44 -10.68 10.88
C ASN A 134 -22.43 -11.38 11.82
N GLN A 135 -21.68 -12.37 11.32
CA GLN A 135 -20.63 -13.04 12.09
C GLN A 135 -19.26 -12.38 11.99
N ASN A 136 -19.09 -11.38 11.10
CA ASN A 136 -17.84 -10.63 10.93
C ASN A 136 -16.59 -11.53 10.84
N GLY A 137 -16.69 -12.66 10.12
CA GLY A 137 -15.59 -13.61 9.91
C GLY A 137 -15.38 -14.63 11.03
N ALA A 138 -16.26 -14.69 12.04
CA ALA A 138 -16.21 -15.72 13.08
C ALA A 138 -16.37 -17.13 12.49
N ASP A 139 -17.16 -17.27 11.43
CA ASP A 139 -17.41 -18.47 10.61
C ASP A 139 -16.23 -18.95 9.77
N ILE A 140 -15.11 -18.20 9.71
CA ILE A 140 -13.92 -18.62 8.98
C ILE A 140 -13.17 -19.71 9.78
N PRO A 141 -13.08 -20.97 9.30
CA PRO A 141 -12.47 -22.08 10.05
C PRO A 141 -10.95 -21.95 10.25
N GLY A 142 -10.28 -21.17 9.41
CA GLY A 142 -8.84 -20.91 9.49
C GLY A 142 -8.53 -19.44 9.23
N LYS A 143 -8.76 -18.57 10.21
CA LYS A 143 -8.56 -17.12 10.10
C LYS A 143 -7.13 -16.74 9.72
N ASP A 144 -6.15 -17.52 10.19
CA ASP A 144 -4.74 -17.35 9.82
C ASP A 144 -4.50 -17.57 8.32
N THR A 145 -4.90 -18.74 7.81
CA THR A 145 -4.83 -19.09 6.39
C THR A 145 -5.64 -18.12 5.53
N PHE A 146 -6.81 -17.70 6.00
CA PHE A 146 -7.62 -16.69 5.31
C PHE A 146 -6.86 -15.36 5.19
N THR A 147 -6.31 -14.85 6.31
CA THR A 147 -5.49 -13.62 6.34
C THR A 147 -4.31 -13.71 5.37
N LYS A 148 -3.63 -14.87 5.35
CA LYS A 148 -2.55 -15.16 4.40
C LYS A 148 -3.02 -15.11 2.94
N ASN A 149 -4.12 -15.80 2.61
CA ASN A 149 -4.61 -15.93 1.23
C ASN A 149 -5.09 -14.59 0.66
N ILE A 150 -5.70 -13.74 1.48
CA ILE A 150 -6.14 -12.40 1.05
C ILE A 150 -5.01 -11.35 1.08
N GLY A 151 -3.82 -11.70 1.57
CA GLY A 151 -2.68 -10.79 1.70
C GLY A 151 -2.85 -9.69 2.75
N ALA A 152 -3.75 -9.87 3.72
CA ALA A 152 -3.95 -8.92 4.81
C ALA A 152 -2.80 -9.02 5.82
N CYS A 153 -2.52 -7.92 6.53
CA CYS A 153 -1.53 -7.92 7.59
C CYS A 153 -1.95 -8.85 8.73
N ARG A 154 -1.07 -9.78 9.12
CA ARG A 154 -1.22 -10.53 10.38
C ARG A 154 -0.67 -9.69 11.54
N ALA A 155 -1.58 -9.03 12.27
CA ALA A 155 -1.26 -8.41 13.55
C ALA A 155 -1.09 -9.50 14.62
N TYR A 156 0.13 -9.99 14.79
CA TYR A 156 0.46 -11.14 15.63
C TYR A 156 0.17 -10.91 17.12
N SER A 157 0.64 -9.78 17.64
CA SER A 157 0.39 -9.37 19.01
C SER A 157 0.64 -7.87 19.19
N ALA A 158 -0.18 -7.23 20.02
CA ALA A 158 0.04 -5.87 20.50
C ALA A 158 0.97 -5.81 21.73
N TRP A 159 1.34 -6.97 22.28
CA TRP A 159 2.19 -7.12 23.47
C TRP A 159 2.91 -8.47 23.41
N VAL A 160 4.15 -8.49 22.94
CA VAL A 160 4.98 -9.73 22.91
C VAL A 160 6.35 -9.47 23.54
N ASP A 161 6.82 -10.38 24.37
CA ASP A 161 8.19 -10.38 24.87
C ASP A 161 9.13 -10.89 23.77
N ILE A 162 9.80 -9.97 23.08
CA ILE A 162 10.65 -10.30 21.93
C ILE A 162 11.97 -10.86 22.45
N GLY A 163 12.01 -12.19 22.59
CA GLY A 163 13.18 -12.97 23.01
C GLY A 163 13.23 -13.31 24.50
N GLY A 164 12.32 -12.79 25.31
CA GLY A 164 12.06 -13.23 26.69
C GLY A 164 13.07 -12.77 27.75
N ASP A 165 14.13 -12.06 27.38
CA ASP A 165 15.12 -11.47 28.29
C ASP A 165 15.80 -10.24 27.65
N SER A 166 16.69 -9.55 28.38
CA SER A 166 17.38 -8.32 27.96
C SER A 166 18.74 -8.50 27.29
N GLN A 167 19.12 -9.73 26.94
CA GLN A 167 20.37 -10.02 26.25
C GLN A 167 20.37 -9.49 24.82
N VAL A 168 21.54 -9.48 24.20
CA VAL A 168 21.71 -9.03 22.84
C VAL A 168 21.39 -10.12 21.82
N TRP A 169 20.95 -9.70 20.64
CA TRP A 169 20.81 -10.55 19.46
C TRP A 169 21.64 -10.02 18.30
N THR A 170 22.12 -10.94 17.48
CA THR A 170 22.52 -10.67 16.11
C THR A 170 21.28 -10.55 15.22
N THR A 171 21.44 -9.92 14.06
CA THR A 171 20.39 -9.81 13.05
C THR A 171 19.90 -11.19 12.62
N ALA A 172 20.81 -12.16 12.50
CA ALA A 172 20.46 -13.55 12.18
C ALA A 172 19.57 -14.19 13.24
N GLN A 173 19.89 -14.03 14.54
CA GLN A 173 19.06 -14.55 15.63
C GLN A 173 17.68 -13.90 15.67
N PHE A 174 17.60 -12.59 15.42
CA PHE A 174 16.32 -11.90 15.34
C PHE A 174 15.45 -12.43 14.18
N ILE A 175 16.04 -12.64 13.01
CA ILE A 175 15.34 -13.22 11.86
C ILE A 175 14.87 -14.65 12.16
N SER A 176 15.70 -15.48 12.81
CA SER A 176 15.29 -16.84 13.21
C SER A 176 14.12 -16.81 14.21
N TRP A 177 14.09 -15.84 15.12
CA TRP A 177 12.94 -15.66 16.01
C TRP A 177 11.69 -15.25 15.24
N LEU A 178 11.78 -14.31 14.30
CA LEU A 178 10.64 -13.93 13.44
C LEU A 178 10.10 -15.13 12.65
N GLU A 179 10.99 -15.97 12.13
CA GLU A 179 10.64 -17.21 11.45
C GLU A 179 9.89 -18.18 12.36
N SER A 180 10.35 -18.32 13.62
CA SER A 180 9.67 -19.17 14.61
C SER A 180 8.30 -18.62 15.03
N GLN A 181 8.03 -17.31 14.87
CA GLN A 181 6.70 -16.71 15.06
C GLN A 181 5.81 -16.81 13.82
N GLY A 182 6.31 -17.41 12.72
CA GLY A 182 5.60 -17.51 11.45
C GLY A 182 5.55 -16.20 10.66
N ALA A 183 6.44 -15.23 10.93
CA ALA A 183 6.40 -13.93 10.25
C ALA A 183 6.54 -14.05 8.72
N PHE A 184 7.34 -15.01 8.24
CA PHE A 184 7.55 -15.26 6.81
C PHE A 184 6.49 -16.17 6.17
N ASN A 185 5.49 -16.61 6.94
CA ASN A 185 4.35 -17.38 6.41
C ASN A 185 3.24 -16.47 5.87
N HIS A 186 3.34 -15.16 6.06
CA HIS A 186 2.38 -14.15 5.60
C HIS A 186 3.09 -13.14 4.68
N PRO A 187 2.40 -12.61 3.65
CA PRO A 187 2.96 -11.53 2.84
C PRO A 187 3.29 -10.28 3.67
N TYR A 188 2.52 -10.03 4.72
CA TYR A 188 2.73 -8.96 5.69
C TYR A 188 2.37 -9.43 7.11
N TRP A 189 3.33 -9.29 8.03
CA TRP A 189 3.20 -9.64 9.44
C TRP A 189 3.68 -8.48 10.31
N MET A 190 3.06 -8.25 11.47
CA MET A 190 3.53 -7.26 12.41
C MET A 190 3.31 -7.68 13.86
N CYS A 191 4.16 -7.18 14.75
CA CYS A 191 3.94 -7.25 16.19
C CYS A 191 4.41 -5.98 16.90
N LYS A 192 4.03 -5.85 18.16
CA LYS A 192 4.54 -4.83 19.07
C LYS A 192 5.19 -5.48 20.28
N GLY A 193 6.47 -5.16 20.48
CA GLY A 193 7.22 -5.57 21.66
C GLY A 193 6.61 -5.02 22.94
N SER A 194 6.68 -5.79 24.01
CA SER A 194 6.20 -5.37 25.32
C SER A 194 7.05 -4.23 25.89
N TRP A 195 6.51 -3.47 26.85
CA TRP A 195 7.27 -2.41 27.54
C TRP A 195 8.28 -2.94 28.56
N ALA A 196 8.31 -4.25 28.82
CA ALA A 196 9.22 -4.84 29.79
C ALA A 196 10.65 -4.88 29.21
N TYR A 197 11.46 -3.87 29.49
CA TYR A 197 12.86 -3.81 29.04
C TYR A 197 13.67 -5.06 29.38
N ALA A 198 13.36 -5.70 30.52
CA ALA A 198 14.02 -6.93 30.97
C ALA A 198 13.67 -8.17 30.13
N ASN A 199 12.59 -8.13 29.34
CA ASN A 199 12.06 -9.27 28.59
C ASN A 199 12.25 -9.13 27.07
N ASN A 200 12.87 -8.04 26.61
CA ASN A 200 13.05 -7.78 25.19
C ASN A 200 14.52 -7.57 24.84
N LYS A 201 14.92 -8.19 23.75
CA LYS A 201 16.30 -8.20 23.27
C LYS A 201 16.71 -6.86 22.66
N VAL A 202 18.02 -6.68 22.50
CA VAL A 202 18.61 -5.57 21.75
C VAL A 202 19.43 -6.12 20.57
N ILE A 203 19.17 -5.66 19.36
CA ILE A 203 19.95 -6.04 18.17
C ILE A 203 21.15 -5.10 18.04
N THR A 204 22.37 -5.63 17.95
CA THR A 204 23.60 -4.82 18.09
C THR A 204 24.54 -4.85 16.88
N ASP A 205 24.33 -5.74 15.91
CA ASP A 205 25.19 -5.91 14.73
C ASP A 205 24.69 -5.15 13.49
N THR A 206 23.85 -4.13 13.68
CA THR A 206 23.15 -3.44 12.57
C THR A 206 24.05 -2.53 11.74
N GLY A 207 25.17 -2.07 12.29
CA GLY A 207 26.04 -1.05 11.67
C GLY A 207 25.45 0.37 11.62
N CYS A 208 24.18 0.55 11.98
CA CYS A 208 23.50 1.85 12.01
C CYS A 208 22.88 2.20 13.38
N GLY A 209 23.33 1.52 14.44
CA GLY A 209 22.95 1.73 15.84
C GLY A 209 22.09 0.60 16.41
N ASN A 210 22.17 0.41 17.73
CA ASN A 210 21.46 -0.69 18.40
C ASN A 210 19.93 -0.50 18.33
N ILE A 211 19.20 -1.60 18.18
CA ILE A 211 17.74 -1.62 18.13
C ILE A 211 17.22 -2.31 19.39
N CYS A 212 16.68 -1.53 20.32
CA CYS A 212 15.97 -2.09 21.48
C CYS A 212 14.54 -2.46 21.07
N LEU A 213 14.14 -3.71 21.33
CA LEU A 213 12.85 -4.24 20.89
C LEU A 213 11.70 -3.99 21.89
N ALA A 214 12.02 -3.52 23.10
CA ALA A 214 11.01 -3.12 24.08
C ALA A 214 10.16 -1.96 23.55
N GLY A 215 8.84 -2.14 23.54
CA GLY A 215 7.88 -1.17 23.02
C GLY A 215 7.95 -0.93 21.51
N ALA A 216 8.89 -1.54 20.80
CA ALA A 216 9.11 -1.35 19.38
C ALA A 216 7.99 -1.97 18.55
N VAL A 217 7.67 -1.36 17.41
CA VAL A 217 6.82 -1.99 16.39
C VAL A 217 7.72 -2.68 15.38
N VAL A 218 7.45 -3.96 15.11
CA VAL A 218 8.17 -4.76 14.12
C VAL A 218 7.21 -5.11 13.00
N GLU A 219 7.58 -4.78 11.78
CA GLU A 219 6.84 -5.06 10.56
C GLU A 219 7.72 -5.91 9.64
N VAL A 220 7.18 -7.00 9.12
CA VAL A 220 7.87 -7.93 8.22
C VAL A 220 7.04 -8.08 6.95
N THR A 221 7.63 -7.71 5.82
CA THR A 221 7.01 -7.87 4.49
C THR A 221 7.85 -8.81 3.65
N GLY A 222 7.19 -9.69 2.89
CA GLY A 222 7.84 -10.65 2.00
C GLY A 222 8.07 -12.02 2.64
N THR A 223 9.00 -12.79 2.08
CA THR A 223 9.27 -14.18 2.48
C THR A 223 10.68 -14.33 3.04
N ARG A 224 11.03 -15.51 3.54
CA ARG A 224 12.36 -15.77 4.14
C ARG A 224 13.54 -15.51 3.18
N GLY A 225 13.33 -15.67 1.87
CA GLY A 225 14.34 -15.41 0.84
C GLY A 225 14.34 -13.98 0.26
N ALA A 226 13.25 -13.23 0.47
CA ALA A 226 13.10 -11.85 0.02
C ALA A 226 12.26 -11.08 1.04
N MET A 227 12.94 -10.45 2.01
CA MET A 227 12.32 -9.81 3.16
C MET A 227 12.66 -8.32 3.24
N THR A 228 11.70 -7.58 3.78
CA THR A 228 11.91 -6.26 4.36
C THR A 228 11.43 -6.29 5.80
N ILE A 229 12.30 -5.93 6.74
CA ILE A 229 11.93 -5.81 8.17
C ILE A 229 12.05 -4.34 8.55
N ARG A 230 10.98 -3.74 9.07
CA ARG A 230 11.02 -2.41 9.66
C ARG A 230 10.83 -2.50 11.16
N VAL A 231 11.66 -1.78 11.91
CA VAL A 231 11.55 -1.65 13.35
C VAL A 231 11.46 -0.19 13.72
N THR A 232 10.36 0.20 14.36
CA THR A 232 10.16 1.56 14.87
C THR A 232 10.36 1.57 16.38
N THR A 233 11.40 2.25 16.85
CA THR A 233 11.74 2.32 18.29
C THR A 233 10.96 3.44 19.00
N PRO A 234 10.60 3.24 20.28
CA PRO A 234 9.88 4.25 21.06
C PRO A 234 10.79 5.42 21.49
N GLY A 235 10.21 6.39 22.19
CA GLY A 235 10.93 7.57 22.68
C GLY A 235 11.93 7.30 23.81
N THR A 236 11.91 6.10 24.40
CA THR A 236 12.78 5.67 25.50
C THR A 236 13.35 4.28 25.19
N SER A 237 14.53 3.95 25.72
CA SER A 237 15.21 2.67 25.43
C SER A 237 16.12 2.25 26.59
N SER A 238 16.44 0.97 26.66
CA SER A 238 17.50 0.38 27.50
C SER A 238 18.59 -0.25 26.61
N GLY A 239 19.74 -0.61 27.20
CA GLY A 239 20.79 -1.35 26.48
C GLY A 239 21.45 -0.58 25.32
N GLY A 240 21.41 0.75 25.35
CA GLY A 240 22.01 1.62 24.33
C GLY A 240 21.25 1.66 23.00
N GLY A 241 19.99 1.23 22.97
CA GLY A 241 19.16 1.33 21.78
C GLY A 241 18.87 2.77 21.36
N ILE A 242 18.87 3.02 20.06
CA ILE A 242 18.53 4.35 19.52
C ILE A 242 17.01 4.54 19.61
N THR A 243 16.59 5.61 20.29
CA THR A 243 15.18 5.99 20.43
C THR A 243 14.69 6.81 19.24
N ASN A 244 13.37 6.88 19.06
CA ASN A 244 12.73 7.72 18.03
C ASN A 244 13.26 7.44 16.61
N ALA A 245 13.61 6.20 16.31
CA ALA A 245 14.23 5.82 15.04
C ALA A 245 13.40 4.76 14.32
N GLN A 246 13.48 4.78 13.00
CA GLN A 246 13.01 3.70 12.14
C GLN A 246 14.23 3.02 11.54
N PHE A 247 14.28 1.71 11.69
CA PHE A 247 15.31 0.85 11.13
C PHE A 247 14.69 -0.03 10.06
N THR A 248 15.30 -0.07 8.87
CA THR A 248 14.84 -0.90 7.76
C THR A 248 15.95 -1.87 7.36
N TYR A 249 15.70 -3.16 7.51
CA TYR A 249 16.53 -4.23 6.97
C TYR A 249 15.93 -4.73 5.66
N ILE A 250 16.76 -4.87 4.63
CA ILE A 250 16.35 -5.42 3.33
C ILE A 250 17.29 -6.57 3.00
N ASN A 251 16.72 -7.71 2.63
CA ASN A 251 17.47 -8.87 2.16
C ASN A 251 16.71 -9.56 1.01
N HIS A 252 17.36 -9.68 -0.15
CA HIS A 252 16.84 -10.39 -1.35
C HIS A 252 17.77 -11.54 -1.77
N GLY A 253 18.47 -12.14 -0.80
CA GLY A 253 19.51 -13.14 -0.99
C GLY A 253 20.92 -12.56 -0.82
N ASP A 254 21.89 -13.44 -0.54
CA ASP A 254 23.26 -13.06 -0.17
C ASP A 254 23.97 -12.24 -1.26
N ALA A 255 23.58 -12.40 -2.52
CA ALA A 255 24.11 -11.64 -3.65
C ALA A 255 23.67 -10.15 -3.68
N TYR A 256 22.70 -9.75 -2.85
CA TYR A 256 22.10 -8.41 -2.85
C TYR A 256 22.55 -7.52 -1.67
N ALA A 257 23.67 -7.86 -1.02
CA ALA A 257 24.27 -7.09 0.08
C ALA A 257 23.23 -6.69 1.16
N PRO A 258 22.66 -7.67 1.88
CA PRO A 258 21.64 -7.39 2.87
C PRO A 258 22.18 -6.51 3.99
N GLY A 259 21.35 -5.60 4.52
CA GLY A 259 21.82 -4.67 5.53
C GLY A 259 20.73 -3.78 6.12
N TRP A 260 21.03 -3.26 7.30
CA TRP A 260 20.18 -2.29 8.00
C TRP A 260 20.47 -0.87 7.54
N ARG A 261 19.41 -0.06 7.57
CA ARG A 261 19.43 1.38 7.35
C ARG A 261 18.66 2.01 8.51
N ARG A 262 19.09 3.19 8.95
CA ARG A 262 18.37 3.97 9.96
C ARG A 262 17.93 5.28 9.34
N ASP A 263 16.64 5.55 9.39
CA ASP A 263 16.06 6.75 8.80
C ASP A 263 16.23 7.94 9.76
N TYR A 264 16.59 9.10 9.19
CA TYR A 264 16.64 10.35 9.92
C TYR A 264 15.27 11.03 9.92
N ASN A 265 14.91 11.64 11.04
CA ASN A 265 13.65 12.34 11.24
C ASN A 265 13.86 13.55 12.18
N THR A 266 12.77 14.20 12.57
CA THR A 266 12.82 15.42 13.43
C THR A 266 13.43 15.18 14.81
N LYS A 267 13.52 13.93 15.28
CA LYS A 267 14.13 13.53 16.55
C LYS A 267 15.45 12.78 16.37
N ASN A 268 15.55 11.89 15.38
CA ASN A 268 16.80 11.24 14.98
C ASN A 268 17.43 12.02 13.83
N GLN A 269 18.17 13.09 14.13
CA GLN A 269 18.75 13.95 13.10
C GLN A 269 20.07 13.40 12.55
N GLN A 270 20.38 13.72 11.31
CA GLN A 270 21.69 13.44 10.75
C GLN A 270 22.73 14.37 11.40
N PRO A 271 23.89 13.87 11.84
CA PRO A 271 24.96 14.74 12.32
C PRO A 271 25.43 15.70 11.21
N ALA A 272 25.70 16.96 11.58
CA ALA A 272 26.00 18.06 10.66
C ALA A 272 27.09 17.76 9.61
N PHE A 273 28.05 16.90 9.94
CA PHE A 273 29.22 16.61 9.08
C PHE A 273 29.33 15.13 8.65
N ALA A 274 28.29 14.31 8.87
CA ALA A 274 28.38 12.86 8.67
C ALA A 274 28.44 12.40 7.19
N LEU A 275 28.06 13.25 6.22
CA LEU A 275 27.91 12.85 4.80
C LEU A 275 28.86 13.57 3.82
N GLY A 276 29.85 14.34 4.30
CA GLY A 276 30.66 15.19 3.43
C GLY A 276 29.90 16.47 3.05
N GLN A 277 29.78 16.76 1.75
CA GLN A 277 29.15 17.99 1.28
C GLN A 277 27.64 18.04 1.64
N THR A 278 27.21 19.17 2.20
CA THR A 278 25.83 19.52 2.50
C THR A 278 25.20 20.21 1.29
N GLY A 279 24.19 19.55 0.71
CA GLY A 279 23.48 20.07 -0.45
C GLY A 279 24.33 20.12 -1.74
N SER A 280 23.83 20.82 -2.75
CA SER A 280 24.55 21.07 -4.01
C SER A 280 25.50 22.26 -3.89
N ARG A 281 26.41 22.43 -4.85
CA ARG A 281 27.32 23.57 -4.93
C ARG A 281 26.53 24.89 -4.92
N VAL A 282 26.95 25.84 -4.11
CA VAL A 282 26.33 27.17 -4.03
C VAL A 282 26.98 28.15 -5.00
N ALA A 283 26.20 29.12 -5.46
CA ALA A 283 26.57 30.01 -6.57
C ALA A 283 27.75 30.96 -6.28
N ASN A 284 28.01 31.26 -4.99
CA ASN A 284 29.16 32.05 -4.56
C ASN A 284 29.46 31.82 -3.08
N ASP A 285 30.60 32.33 -2.61
CA ASP A 285 31.06 32.21 -1.23
C ASP A 285 30.20 32.93 -0.19
N LYS A 286 29.22 33.75 -0.58
CA LYS A 286 28.27 34.39 0.33
C LYS A 286 26.89 33.74 0.33
N ALA A 287 26.65 32.75 -0.54
CA ALA A 287 25.34 32.15 -0.75
C ALA A 287 24.88 31.24 0.39
N VAL A 288 25.78 30.69 1.21
CA VAL A 288 25.41 29.93 2.40
C VAL A 288 24.87 30.90 3.45
N GLY A 289 23.55 30.87 3.67
CA GLY A 289 22.85 31.71 4.63
C GLY A 289 23.27 31.41 6.07
N TRP A 290 23.16 32.40 6.97
CA TRP A 290 23.56 32.25 8.38
C TRP A 290 22.64 31.31 9.16
N ASN A 291 21.39 31.15 8.71
CA ASN A 291 20.36 30.34 9.32
C ASN A 291 20.20 28.96 8.65
N TRP A 292 21.15 28.56 7.80
CA TRP A 292 21.13 27.25 7.15
C TRP A 292 21.58 26.16 8.12
N ASN A 293 21.34 24.90 7.78
CA ASN A 293 21.79 23.79 8.63
C ASN A 293 23.32 23.79 8.73
N SER A 294 23.84 23.45 9.92
CA SER A 294 25.27 23.20 10.07
C SER A 294 25.74 22.15 9.06
N GLY A 295 26.92 22.36 8.46
CA GLY A 295 27.42 21.48 7.41
C GLY A 295 28.65 21.99 6.67
N VAL A 296 29.11 21.22 5.68
CA VAL A 296 30.22 21.57 4.77
C VAL A 296 29.66 21.90 3.40
N TYR A 297 29.83 23.11 2.91
CA TYR A 297 29.30 23.55 1.62
C TYR A 297 30.43 23.77 0.61
N ASP A 298 30.17 23.47 -0.66
CA ASP A 298 31.07 23.79 -1.79
C ASP A 298 30.57 25.07 -2.47
N ALA A 299 31.40 26.11 -2.52
CA ALA A 299 31.03 27.42 -3.05
C ALA A 299 31.89 27.82 -4.25
N ASP A 300 31.25 28.28 -5.32
CA ASP A 300 31.96 28.81 -6.50
C ASP A 300 32.68 30.13 -6.15
N ILE A 301 33.96 30.23 -6.48
CA ILE A 301 34.75 31.45 -6.39
C ILE A 301 35.48 31.68 -7.71
N LYS A 302 34.77 32.24 -8.70
CA LYS A 302 35.28 32.72 -10.02
C LYS A 302 36.54 31.98 -10.50
N GLY A 303 36.36 30.78 -11.05
CA GLY A 303 37.45 29.96 -11.60
C GLY A 303 38.03 28.95 -10.61
N ALA A 304 37.48 28.85 -9.40
CA ALA A 304 37.79 27.82 -8.42
C ALA A 304 36.57 27.56 -7.51
N THR A 305 36.74 26.71 -6.50
CA THR A 305 35.79 26.60 -5.40
C THR A 305 36.45 26.73 -4.04
N ALA A 306 35.64 27.07 -3.05
CA ALA A 306 36.03 27.17 -1.65
C ALA A 306 35.14 26.27 -0.80
N LEU A 307 35.75 25.67 0.22
CA LEU A 307 35.05 24.89 1.22
C LEU A 307 34.53 25.85 2.30
N ILE A 308 33.23 25.81 2.58
CA ILE A 308 32.60 26.58 3.66
C ILE A 308 32.20 25.63 4.78
N LEU A 309 32.86 25.73 5.93
CA LEU A 309 32.37 25.11 7.16
C LEU A 309 31.36 26.06 7.79
N HIS A 310 30.11 25.63 7.91
CA HIS A 310 29.06 26.41 8.55
C HIS A 310 28.64 25.73 9.85
N PHE A 311 28.78 26.46 10.95
CA PHE A 311 28.26 26.08 12.24
C PHE A 311 27.11 27.01 12.58
N ASN A 312 25.95 26.45 12.87
CA ASN A 312 24.75 27.16 13.23
C ASN A 312 24.03 26.41 14.36
N MET A 313 23.82 27.12 15.48
CA MET A 313 23.03 26.66 16.63
C MET A 313 21.68 27.39 16.76
N ASN A 314 21.38 28.34 15.87
CA ASN A 314 20.13 29.10 15.79
C ASN A 314 19.72 29.78 17.12
N THR A 315 20.68 30.10 17.99
CA THR A 315 20.42 30.71 19.29
C THR A 315 21.62 31.52 19.78
N GLY A 316 21.37 32.47 20.68
CA GLY A 316 22.39 33.36 21.24
C GLY A 316 22.80 34.51 20.31
N SER A 317 23.66 35.39 20.82
CA SER A 317 24.08 36.59 20.07
C SER A 317 25.06 36.32 18.93
N CYS A 318 25.65 35.13 18.89
CA CYS A 318 26.40 34.62 17.75
C CYS A 318 25.82 33.27 17.36
N PRO A 319 24.67 33.23 16.64
CA PRO A 319 23.98 31.98 16.35
C PRO A 319 24.73 31.12 15.34
N ALA A 320 25.59 31.73 14.53
CA ALA A 320 26.32 31.04 13.49
C ALA A 320 27.71 31.65 13.22
N VAL A 321 28.63 30.79 12.82
CA VAL A 321 29.94 31.14 12.28
C VAL A 321 30.20 30.37 11.00
N GLN A 322 30.90 31.00 10.08
CA GLN A 322 31.41 30.32 8.89
C GLN A 322 32.92 30.46 8.79
N PHE A 323 33.55 29.41 8.27
CA PHE A 323 34.92 29.43 7.81
C PHE A 323 34.96 29.14 6.30
N ARG A 324 35.54 30.04 5.50
CA ARG A 324 35.82 29.82 4.08
C ARG A 324 37.28 29.43 3.92
N VAL A 325 37.53 28.24 3.39
CA VAL A 325 38.87 27.70 3.15
C VAL A 325 39.11 27.61 1.66
N ASN A 326 40.12 28.34 1.18
CA ASN A 326 40.52 28.31 -0.22
C ASN A 326 41.49 27.13 -0.49
N TYR A 327 41.40 26.56 -1.70
CA TYR A 327 42.30 25.50 -2.16
C TYR A 327 43.79 25.89 -2.05
N LYS A 328 44.69 24.89 -1.96
CA LYS A 328 46.16 25.07 -1.88
C LYS A 328 46.63 26.00 -0.76
N ASN A 329 45.97 25.99 0.40
CA ASN A 329 46.26 26.90 1.52
C ASN A 329 46.16 28.40 1.11
N GLY A 330 45.26 28.72 0.18
CA GLY A 330 45.06 30.07 -0.38
C GLY A 330 44.38 31.07 0.56
N GLY A 331 44.36 30.79 1.87
CA GLY A 331 43.72 31.59 2.90
C GLY A 331 42.55 30.88 3.59
N ILE A 332 42.39 31.18 4.87
CA ILE A 332 41.24 30.79 5.70
C ILE A 332 40.59 32.08 6.15
N PHE A 333 39.28 32.19 5.99
CA PHE A 333 38.53 33.38 6.34
C PHE A 333 37.39 32.99 7.28
N TYR A 334 36.97 33.89 8.15
CA TYR A 334 35.77 33.71 8.96
C TYR A 334 34.82 34.89 8.86
N ARG A 335 33.56 34.62 9.20
CA ARG A 335 32.56 35.63 9.52
C ARG A 335 31.57 35.05 10.51
N SER A 336 30.97 35.89 11.33
CA SER A 336 29.98 35.50 12.35
C SER A 336 28.69 36.25 12.16
N ALA A 337 27.58 35.59 12.47
CA ALA A 337 26.27 36.22 12.50
C ALA A 337 26.03 36.90 13.84
N ARG A 338 25.19 37.95 13.85
CA ARG A 338 24.71 38.60 15.07
C ARG A 338 23.22 38.40 15.26
N ASP A 339 22.83 37.94 16.45
CA ASP A 339 21.45 37.78 16.91
C ASP A 339 20.54 37.20 15.79
N GLY A 340 19.44 37.89 15.42
CA GLY A 340 18.58 37.52 14.28
C GLY A 340 18.91 38.23 12.96
N TYR A 341 19.98 39.02 12.89
CA TYR A 341 20.31 39.89 11.76
C TYR A 341 21.14 39.19 10.69
N GLY A 342 21.96 38.20 11.08
CA GLY A 342 22.84 37.46 10.17
C GLY A 342 24.25 38.04 10.07
N PHE A 343 24.92 37.81 8.94
CA PHE A 343 26.31 38.27 8.73
C PHE A 343 26.35 39.78 8.44
N GLU A 344 26.75 40.58 9.43
CA GLU A 344 26.88 42.04 9.28
C GLU A 344 28.25 42.47 8.74
N ALA A 345 29.27 41.66 9.00
CA ALA A 345 30.62 41.85 8.47
C ALA A 345 30.90 40.86 7.33
N ASP A 346 31.74 41.29 6.39
CA ASP A 346 32.26 40.41 5.35
C ASP A 346 33.34 39.46 5.89
N TRP A 347 33.91 38.64 5.02
CA TRP A 347 35.00 37.73 5.34
C TRP A 347 36.24 38.43 5.88
N SER A 348 36.73 37.97 7.03
CA SER A 348 38.01 38.37 7.63
C SER A 348 39.02 37.23 7.54
N GLU A 349 40.24 37.51 7.07
CA GLU A 349 41.29 36.49 6.89
C GLU A 349 42.00 36.15 8.20
N PHE A 350 42.31 34.86 8.42
CA PHE A 350 43.30 34.42 9.40
C PHE A 350 44.70 34.54 8.79
N TYR A 351 45.55 35.33 9.43
CA TYR A 351 46.97 35.37 9.06
C TYR A 351 47.69 34.10 9.50
N THR A 352 48.61 33.65 8.65
CA THR A 352 49.43 32.46 8.87
C THR A 352 50.89 32.78 8.61
N THR A 353 51.79 31.84 8.90
CA THR A 353 53.23 32.01 8.65
C THR A 353 53.57 32.24 7.16
N THR A 354 52.76 31.69 6.26
CA THR A 354 52.89 31.86 4.80
C THR A 354 52.04 33.00 4.25
N ARG A 355 51.07 33.50 5.02
CA ARG A 355 50.19 34.63 4.67
C ARG A 355 50.16 35.61 5.84
N LYS A 356 51.26 36.32 6.03
CA LYS A 356 51.45 37.30 7.11
C LYS A 356 50.66 38.58 6.79
N PRO A 357 50.26 39.34 7.82
CA PRO A 357 49.75 40.68 7.59
C PRO A 357 50.79 41.54 6.88
N SER A 358 50.33 42.46 6.04
CA SER A 358 51.15 43.55 5.54
C SER A 358 51.43 44.57 6.65
N ALA A 359 52.40 45.46 6.42
CA ALA A 359 52.68 46.54 7.36
C ALA A 359 51.44 47.44 7.56
N GLY A 360 50.69 47.69 6.48
CA GLY A 360 49.42 48.43 6.54
C GLY A 360 48.37 47.75 7.42
N ASP A 361 48.24 46.42 7.34
CA ASP A 361 47.25 45.67 8.12
C ASP A 361 47.46 45.77 9.64
N VAL A 362 48.70 46.04 10.08
CA VAL A 362 49.06 46.19 11.50
C VAL A 362 49.44 47.62 11.90
N GLY A 363 49.27 48.59 11.00
CA GLY A 363 49.66 49.98 11.25
C GLY A 363 51.17 50.20 11.45
N ALA A 364 52.00 49.33 10.87
CA ALA A 364 53.45 49.44 10.86
C ALA A 364 53.95 50.17 9.61
N TYR A 365 55.13 50.79 9.70
CA TYR A 365 55.86 51.27 8.52
C TYR A 365 56.47 50.09 7.77
N THR A 366 56.46 50.18 6.45
CA THR A 366 57.25 49.28 5.60
C THR A 366 58.75 49.49 5.82
N GLN A 367 59.56 48.51 5.44
CA GLN A 367 61.02 48.65 5.51
C GLN A 367 61.52 49.86 4.70
N ALA A 368 60.90 50.14 3.55
CA ALA A 368 61.24 51.29 2.73
C ALA A 368 60.95 52.62 3.45
N GLU A 369 59.80 52.73 4.10
CA GLU A 369 59.45 53.92 4.89
C GLU A 369 60.37 54.11 6.10
N CYS A 370 60.70 53.02 6.81
CA CYS A 370 61.66 53.08 7.91
C CYS A 370 63.03 53.56 7.44
N ASN A 371 63.51 53.02 6.31
CA ASN A 371 64.82 53.39 5.74
C ASN A 371 64.88 54.87 5.36
N LEU A 372 63.78 55.46 4.90
CA LEU A 372 63.71 56.88 4.53
C LEU A 372 63.58 57.82 5.74
N ARG A 373 62.90 57.38 6.80
CA ARG A 373 62.52 58.24 7.94
C ARG A 373 63.50 58.19 9.10
N PHE A 374 64.21 57.08 9.29
CA PHE A 374 64.98 56.83 10.50
C PHE A 374 66.44 56.49 10.22
N ILE A 375 67.29 56.73 11.23
CA ILE A 375 68.65 56.20 11.24
C ILE A 375 68.57 54.68 11.42
N THR A 376 69.12 53.94 10.46
CA THR A 376 69.07 52.47 10.41
C THR A 376 70.35 51.81 10.91
N GLY A 377 71.40 52.60 11.16
CA GLY A 377 72.65 52.12 11.73
C GLY A 377 73.55 53.28 12.15
N ILE A 378 74.42 53.02 13.13
CA ILE A 378 75.45 53.94 13.61
C ILE A 378 76.77 53.17 13.66
N ARG A 379 77.86 53.78 13.21
CA ARG A 379 79.20 53.16 13.25
C ARG A 379 80.30 54.20 13.45
N LEU A 380 81.50 53.74 13.77
CA LEU A 380 82.73 54.52 13.63
C LEU A 380 83.31 54.28 12.23
N GLY A 381 83.63 55.36 11.51
CA GLY A 381 84.18 55.29 10.16
C GLY A 381 85.68 54.98 10.12
N GLY A 382 86.31 55.32 9.00
CA GLY A 382 87.75 55.10 8.77
C GLY A 382 88.64 55.72 9.85
N LEU A 383 89.73 55.03 10.19
CA LEU A 383 90.73 55.52 11.14
C LEU A 383 91.49 56.70 10.52
N SER A 384 91.65 57.76 11.31
CA SER A 384 92.57 58.84 11.01
C SER A 384 93.55 58.97 12.18
N SER A 385 94.79 59.31 11.88
CA SER A 385 95.87 59.38 12.87
C SER A 385 96.69 60.62 12.63
N VAL A 386 97.01 61.35 13.70
CA VAL A 386 97.83 62.56 13.65
C VAL A 386 98.88 62.50 14.75
N GLN A 387 100.11 62.90 14.44
CA GLN A 387 101.20 62.96 15.39
C GLN A 387 100.94 64.05 16.44
N THR A 388 101.09 63.69 17.71
CA THR A 388 100.75 64.52 18.87
C THR A 388 102.00 65.10 19.52
N TRP A 389 103.04 64.30 19.74
CA TRP A 389 104.33 64.79 20.26
C TRP A 389 105.18 65.45 19.15
N ASN A 390 105.65 66.68 19.38
CA ASN A 390 106.32 67.53 18.37
C ASN A 390 105.57 67.65 17.03
N GLY A 391 104.25 67.42 17.04
CA GLY A 391 103.36 67.46 15.87
C GLY A 391 102.23 68.47 16.05
N PRO A 392 101.36 68.63 15.03
CA PRO A 392 100.26 69.59 15.09
C PRO A 392 99.16 69.22 16.11
N GLY A 393 99.17 67.99 16.64
CA GLY A 393 98.11 67.48 17.51
C GLY A 393 96.80 67.28 16.76
N TRP A 394 95.74 66.88 17.47
CA TRP A 394 94.41 66.73 16.89
C TRP A 394 93.59 68.00 17.12
N SER A 395 93.29 68.74 16.05
CA SER A 395 92.35 69.87 16.12
C SER A 395 90.90 69.39 16.10
N ASP A 396 90.01 70.13 16.76
CA ASP A 396 88.57 69.86 16.71
C ASP A 396 88.08 69.72 15.28
N ARG A 397 87.52 68.54 14.97
CA ARG A 397 86.99 68.21 13.66
C ARG A 397 85.59 67.69 13.83
N SER A 398 84.61 68.41 13.26
CA SER A 398 83.20 68.06 13.35
C SER A 398 82.96 66.59 13.03
N GLY A 399 82.25 65.90 13.93
CA GLY A 399 81.88 64.50 13.81
C GLY A 399 82.95 63.49 14.17
N TYR A 400 84.17 63.90 14.51
CA TYR A 400 85.25 62.98 14.91
C TYR A 400 85.32 62.83 16.42
N VAL A 401 85.54 61.59 16.86
CA VAL A 401 85.83 61.25 18.26
C VAL A 401 87.19 60.59 18.33
N VAL A 402 87.98 60.96 19.35
CA VAL A 402 89.27 60.30 19.63
C VAL A 402 88.98 58.87 20.08
N THR A 403 89.59 57.91 19.39
CA THR A 403 89.38 56.47 19.60
C THR A 403 90.64 55.75 20.08
N GLY A 404 91.77 56.45 20.16
CA GLY A 404 93.01 55.85 20.67
C GLY A 404 94.10 56.88 20.90
N SER A 405 94.93 56.62 21.89
CA SER A 405 96.20 57.29 22.12
C SER A 405 97.29 56.25 21.98
N VAL A 406 98.23 56.46 21.07
CA VAL A 406 99.32 55.52 20.79
C VAL A 406 100.61 56.14 21.31
N ASN A 407 101.28 55.39 22.18
CA ASN A 407 102.65 55.66 22.62
C ASN A 407 103.47 54.40 22.30
N GLY A 408 104.25 54.48 21.22
CA GLY A 408 105.05 53.38 20.71
C GLY A 408 106.37 53.20 21.47
N ASN A 409 106.94 54.28 22.02
CA ASN A 409 108.22 54.26 22.72
C ASN A 409 108.08 54.05 24.26
N ARG A 410 106.84 54.09 24.77
CA ARG A 410 106.44 53.91 26.18
C ARG A 410 107.03 54.94 27.15
N ASP A 411 107.30 56.15 26.68
CA ASP A 411 107.65 57.27 27.54
C ASP A 411 106.41 57.91 28.21
N GLU A 412 106.55 59.11 28.79
CA GLU A 412 105.45 59.82 29.45
C GLU A 412 104.54 60.60 28.48
N LEU A 413 104.80 60.55 27.17
CA LEU A 413 104.19 61.41 26.15
C LEU A 413 103.41 60.58 25.12
N ILE A 414 102.37 61.14 24.52
CA ILE A 414 101.58 60.45 23.48
C ILE A 414 102.19 60.77 22.11
N ASP A 415 102.59 59.75 21.36
CA ASP A 415 103.15 59.92 20.01
C ASP A 415 102.08 60.28 18.99
N THR A 416 100.95 59.57 18.98
CA THR A 416 99.91 59.70 17.96
C THR A 416 98.51 59.62 18.56
N THR A 417 97.66 60.57 18.21
CA THR A 417 96.23 60.52 18.51
C THR A 417 95.47 59.94 17.31
N GLN A 418 94.62 58.96 17.59
CA GLN A 418 93.76 58.32 16.61
C GLN A 418 92.31 58.76 16.83
N ALA A 419 91.62 59.09 15.75
CA ALA A 419 90.21 59.44 15.80
C ALA A 419 89.45 58.84 14.61
N ARG A 420 88.15 58.67 14.79
CA ARG A 420 87.23 58.17 13.76
C ARG A 420 86.00 59.08 13.68
N PRO A 421 85.41 59.27 12.50
CA PRO A 421 84.14 59.96 12.39
C PRO A 421 83.02 59.04 12.93
N ILE A 422 82.10 59.59 13.71
CA ILE A 422 80.81 58.96 13.97
C ILE A 422 80.00 59.07 12.67
N GLN A 423 79.51 57.93 12.18
CA GLN A 423 78.67 57.86 10.99
C GLN A 423 77.31 57.28 11.32
N TYR A 424 76.27 57.79 10.65
CA TYR A 424 74.91 57.25 10.73
C TYR A 424 74.39 56.93 9.33
N CYS A 425 73.54 55.90 9.23
CA CYS A 425 72.98 55.42 7.98
C CYS A 425 71.52 55.85 7.83
N ILE A 426 71.22 56.59 6.76
CA ILE A 426 69.84 56.92 6.35
C ILE A 426 69.68 56.46 4.91
N ASN A 427 68.62 55.70 4.63
CA ASN A 427 68.31 55.15 3.31
C ASN A 427 69.49 54.42 2.64
N GLY A 428 70.23 53.63 3.43
CA GLY A 428 71.41 52.87 2.96
C GLY A 428 72.68 53.71 2.72
N THR A 429 72.61 55.03 2.89
CA THR A 429 73.75 55.94 2.71
C THR A 429 74.33 56.35 4.06
N TRP A 430 75.66 56.26 4.21
CA TRP A 430 76.37 56.66 5.42
C TRP A 430 76.80 58.12 5.37
N TYR A 431 76.43 58.87 6.40
CA TYR A 431 76.77 60.29 6.58
C TYR A 431 77.68 60.45 7.80
N ASN A 432 78.61 61.41 7.76
CA ASN A 432 79.36 61.82 8.96
C ASN A 432 78.47 62.69 9.84
N ALA A 433 78.54 62.49 11.16
CA ALA A 433 77.87 63.34 12.12
C ALA A 433 78.41 64.77 12.10
N GLY A 434 77.54 65.73 12.41
CA GLY A 434 77.94 67.10 12.74
C GLY A 434 78.22 67.22 14.23
N SER A 435 79.24 68.01 14.61
CA SER A 435 79.40 68.52 15.98
C SER A 435 78.90 69.96 16.00
N ILE A 436 78.15 70.34 17.03
CA ILE A 436 77.64 71.71 17.24
C ILE A 436 78.49 72.48 18.25
#